data_AF-A0A1Y4GLR2-F1
#
_entry.id   AF-A0A1Y4GLR2-F1
#
_cell.length_a   1.000
_cell.length_b   1.000
_cell.length_c   1.000
_cell.angle_alpha   90.00
_cell.angle_beta   90.00
_cell.angle_gamma   90.00
#
_symmetry.space_group_name_H-M   'P 1'
#
loop_
_entity.id
_entity.type
_entity.pdbx_description
1 polymer ?
#
loop_
_entity_poly.entity_id
_entity_poly.type
_entity_poly.pdbx_seq_one_letter_code
_entity_poly.pdbx_strand_id
1 'polypeptide(L)'
;MDFGNIKRAAGGRGGKNLGMLLIPAVAAVMALVLCLAPSPEGEGREISIRMLELPAFPITLVLEQNEGAVTDAWLRTPAGARRLEQLEGLSFVSSDPVISRVDQDNRDDLLWRLSFMNVKGEGLHLWIGMTTWAPRVYIATTPFRYTRWHALPAKIEVPKGTSLYISPEAPLYRTLEKQFGGTDSYSFVYTMMLTPEGLTFVPVPSVYQQLAVLLRAGMHGESSPPKRLAYVRMLTEFNRLADGKAPQADTLLNLQIERIGTLSWKK
;
A
#
# COMPACT_ATOMS: atom_id res chain seq x y z
N MET A 1 -5.86 -33.85 -80.37
CA MET A 1 -6.47 -32.90 -81.31
C MET A 1 -7.97 -33.10 -81.17
N ASP A 2 -8.62 -32.32 -80.32
CA ASP A 2 -9.09 -30.95 -80.55
C ASP A 2 -10.51 -30.95 -81.12
N PHE A 3 -11.29 -29.95 -80.67
CA PHE A 3 -12.70 -29.67 -80.92
C PHE A 3 -13.70 -30.64 -80.26
N GLY A 4 -14.60 -30.21 -79.39
CA GLY A 4 -15.10 -28.87 -79.20
C GLY A 4 -16.62 -28.92 -79.20
N ASN A 5 -17.18 -28.40 -78.12
CA ASN A 5 -18.38 -27.56 -78.10
C ASN A 5 -19.73 -28.14 -78.55
N ILE A 6 -20.66 -28.34 -77.61
CA ILE A 6 -21.50 -27.32 -76.95
C ILE A 6 -22.75 -27.00 -77.78
N LYS A 7 -23.92 -27.21 -77.13
CA LYS A 7 -25.08 -26.31 -76.89
C LYS A 7 -26.41 -27.04 -77.17
N ARG A 8 -27.20 -27.29 -76.12
CA ARG A 8 -28.29 -26.42 -75.57
C ARG A 8 -29.51 -26.43 -76.50
N ALA A 9 -30.75 -26.38 -76.06
CA ALA A 9 -31.45 -26.35 -74.78
C ALA A 9 -32.91 -26.75 -75.16
N ALA A 10 -33.99 -26.68 -74.40
CA ALA A 10 -34.39 -25.89 -73.25
C ALA A 10 -35.79 -26.38 -72.84
N GLY A 11 -36.19 -25.98 -71.63
CA GLY A 11 -37.60 -25.81 -71.24
C GLY A 11 -38.08 -26.90 -70.28
N GLY A 12 -38.42 -26.64 -69.01
CA GLY A 12 -38.63 -25.38 -68.29
C GLY A 12 -40.00 -25.41 -67.61
N ARG A 13 -40.06 -24.79 -66.41
CA ARG A 13 -41.19 -24.61 -65.45
C ARG A 13 -41.39 -25.77 -64.48
N GLY A 14 -41.55 -25.55 -63.17
CA GLY A 14 -41.68 -24.34 -62.39
C GLY A 14 -42.26 -24.72 -61.03
N GLY A 15 -41.58 -24.36 -59.94
CA GLY A 15 -41.99 -24.72 -58.57
C GLY A 15 -41.41 -23.70 -57.60
N LYS A 16 -42.28 -23.09 -56.80
CA LYS A 16 -42.05 -21.94 -55.93
C LYS A 16 -40.98 -22.25 -54.87
N ASN A 17 -39.85 -21.54 -54.89
CA ASN A 17 -38.75 -21.70 -53.92
C ASN A 17 -39.05 -20.98 -52.60
N LEU A 18 -39.90 -21.57 -51.75
CA LEU A 18 -40.08 -21.14 -50.36
C LEU A 18 -38.80 -21.34 -49.51
N GLY A 19 -37.88 -22.19 -49.97
CA GLY A 19 -36.59 -22.45 -49.31
C GLY A 19 -35.54 -21.36 -49.48
N MET A 20 -35.70 -20.43 -50.42
CA MET A 20 -34.65 -19.45 -50.76
C MET A 20 -34.68 -18.18 -49.88
N LEU A 21 -35.78 -17.95 -49.14
CA LEU A 21 -35.94 -16.84 -48.18
C LEU A 21 -35.63 -17.25 -46.73
N LEU A 22 -35.64 -18.55 -46.43
CA LEU A 22 -35.31 -19.07 -45.11
C LEU A 22 -33.81 -18.97 -44.80
N ILE A 23 -32.94 -19.14 -45.81
CA ILE A 23 -31.48 -19.09 -45.62
C ILE A 23 -31.00 -17.69 -45.17
N PRO A 24 -31.38 -16.57 -45.84
CA PRO A 24 -30.96 -15.24 -45.37
C PRO A 24 -31.63 -14.86 -44.04
N ALA A 25 -32.85 -15.32 -43.78
CA ALA A 25 -33.53 -15.08 -42.51
C ALA A 25 -32.86 -15.83 -41.34
N VAL A 26 -32.49 -17.10 -41.54
CA VAL A 26 -31.75 -17.90 -40.56
C VAL A 26 -30.34 -17.33 -40.36
N ALA A 27 -29.67 -16.88 -41.42
CA ALA A 27 -28.38 -16.21 -41.31
C ALA A 27 -28.49 -14.88 -40.54
N ALA A 28 -29.53 -14.09 -40.77
CA ALA A 28 -29.78 -12.85 -40.04
C ALA A 28 -30.12 -13.10 -38.57
N VAL A 29 -30.89 -14.14 -38.26
CA VAL A 29 -31.19 -14.54 -36.87
C VAL A 29 -29.93 -15.08 -36.18
N MET A 30 -29.10 -15.89 -36.86
CA MET A 30 -27.83 -16.35 -36.31
C MET A 30 -26.83 -15.22 -36.10
N ALA A 31 -26.77 -14.24 -37.01
CA ALA A 31 -25.95 -13.04 -36.85
C ALA A 31 -26.46 -12.16 -35.68
N LEU A 32 -27.78 -12.01 -35.55
CA LEU A 32 -28.39 -11.31 -34.44
C LEU A 32 -28.15 -12.03 -33.11
N VAL A 33 -28.21 -13.37 -33.09
CA VAL A 33 -27.87 -14.19 -31.92
C VAL A 33 -26.38 -14.11 -31.61
N LEU A 34 -25.48 -13.96 -32.59
CA LEU A 34 -24.05 -13.72 -32.34
C LEU A 34 -23.76 -12.30 -31.85
N CYS A 35 -24.54 -11.30 -32.27
CA CYS A 35 -24.41 -9.91 -31.80
C CYS A 35 -25.09 -9.66 -30.44
N LEU A 36 -26.13 -10.44 -30.12
CA LEU A 36 -26.86 -10.39 -28.84
C LEU A 36 -26.44 -11.50 -27.87
N ALA A 37 -25.66 -12.47 -28.33
CA ALA A 37 -24.97 -13.37 -27.43
C ALA A 37 -24.15 -12.48 -26.51
N PRO A 38 -24.29 -12.61 -25.18
CA PRO A 38 -23.35 -11.98 -24.29
C PRO A 38 -21.98 -12.40 -24.81
N SER A 39 -21.14 -11.42 -25.14
CA SER A 39 -19.72 -11.71 -25.28
C SER A 39 -19.37 -12.57 -24.07
N PRO A 40 -18.57 -13.64 -24.22
CA PRO A 40 -17.73 -13.99 -23.11
C PRO A 40 -16.85 -12.75 -22.94
N GLU A 41 -17.35 -11.76 -22.19
CA GLU A 41 -16.58 -11.20 -21.12
C GLU A 41 -16.08 -12.46 -20.40
N GLY A 42 -14.94 -12.97 -20.87
CA GLY A 42 -14.07 -13.67 -19.98
C GLY A 42 -14.02 -12.71 -18.81
N GLU A 43 -14.44 -13.19 -17.65
CA GLU A 43 -14.01 -12.65 -16.37
C GLU A 43 -12.48 -12.72 -16.39
N GLY A 44 -11.88 -11.85 -17.19
CA GLY A 44 -10.46 -11.66 -17.32
C GLY A 44 -10.14 -10.93 -16.06
N ARG A 45 -9.96 -11.69 -14.97
CA ARG A 45 -9.24 -11.25 -13.79
C ARG A 45 -8.04 -10.48 -14.31
N GLU A 46 -8.09 -9.16 -14.21
CA GLU A 46 -7.05 -8.30 -14.75
C GLU A 46 -5.86 -8.42 -13.79
N ILE A 47 -5.11 -9.51 -13.98
CA ILE A 47 -3.91 -9.80 -13.21
C ILE A 47 -2.85 -8.83 -13.73
N SER A 48 -2.54 -7.84 -12.90
CA SER A 48 -1.52 -6.84 -13.17
C SER A 48 -0.30 -7.09 -12.28
N ILE A 49 0.89 -6.96 -12.85
CA ILE A 49 2.14 -7.07 -12.09
C ILE A 49 2.71 -5.67 -11.91
N ARG A 50 2.90 -5.26 -10.65
CA ARG A 50 3.54 -4.00 -10.28
C ARG A 50 4.90 -4.28 -9.66
N MET A 51 5.94 -3.73 -10.26
CA MET A 51 7.30 -3.77 -9.71
C MET A 51 7.65 -2.41 -9.12
N LEU A 52 8.07 -2.42 -7.86
CA LEU A 52 8.53 -1.26 -7.12
C LEU A 52 10.03 -1.41 -6.89
N GLU A 53 10.80 -0.49 -7.45
CA GLU A 53 12.26 -0.56 -7.51
C GLU A 53 12.86 0.77 -7.08
N LEU A 54 14.05 0.73 -6.49
CA LEU A 54 14.85 1.92 -6.20
C LEU A 54 16.20 1.75 -6.89
N PRO A 55 16.53 2.53 -7.93
CA PRO A 55 17.70 2.28 -8.79
C PRO A 55 19.05 2.18 -8.06
N ALA A 56 19.20 2.84 -6.91
CA ALA A 56 20.42 2.81 -6.11
C ALA A 56 20.54 1.59 -5.17
N PHE A 57 19.49 0.76 -5.05
CA PHE A 57 19.41 -0.32 -4.09
C PHE A 57 19.03 -1.64 -4.78
N PRO A 58 19.69 -2.76 -4.45
CA PRO A 58 19.43 -4.06 -5.09
C PRO A 58 18.20 -4.76 -4.47
N ILE A 59 17.10 -4.01 -4.27
CA ILE A 59 15.85 -4.54 -3.74
C ILE A 59 14.69 -4.21 -4.70
N THR A 60 13.82 -5.19 -4.88
CA THR A 60 12.63 -5.04 -5.73
C THR A 60 11.45 -5.69 -5.04
N LEU A 61 10.37 -4.94 -4.88
CA LEU A 61 9.09 -5.50 -4.43
C LEU A 61 8.22 -5.75 -5.66
N VAL A 62 7.88 -7.01 -5.89
CA VAL A 62 6.99 -7.45 -6.95
C VAL A 62 5.63 -7.74 -6.34
N LEU A 63 4.58 -7.11 -6.87
CA LEU A 63 3.20 -7.30 -6.46
C LEU A 63 2.43 -7.86 -7.65
N GLU A 64 1.82 -9.01 -7.47
CA GLU A 64 0.74 -9.49 -8.33
C GLU A 64 -0.57 -8.95 -7.78
N GLN A 65 -1.36 -8.31 -8.63
CA GLN A 65 -2.60 -7.65 -8.22
C GLN A 65 -3.75 -8.12 -9.09
N ASN A 66 -4.89 -8.44 -8.48
CA ASN A 66 -6.17 -8.66 -9.15
C ASN A 66 -7.14 -7.57 -8.69
N GLU A 67 -7.74 -6.85 -9.64
CA GLU A 67 -8.65 -5.72 -9.34
C GLU A 67 -8.04 -4.69 -8.36
N GLY A 68 -6.72 -4.48 -8.45
CA GLY A 68 -5.97 -3.57 -7.58
C GLY A 68 -5.59 -4.12 -6.20
N ALA A 69 -6.19 -5.23 -5.76
CA ALA A 69 -5.80 -5.92 -4.53
C ALA A 69 -4.64 -6.89 -4.79
N VAL A 70 -3.66 -6.91 -3.89
CA VAL A 70 -2.50 -7.80 -3.98
C VAL A 70 -2.95 -9.24 -3.76
N THR A 71 -2.66 -10.12 -4.71
CA THR A 71 -2.86 -11.58 -4.61
C THR A 71 -1.59 -12.29 -4.17
N ASP A 72 -0.43 -11.79 -4.61
CA ASP A 72 0.86 -12.32 -4.21
C ASP A 72 1.91 -11.19 -4.14
N ALA A 73 2.86 -11.31 -3.21
CA ALA A 73 3.88 -10.30 -3.01
C ALA A 73 5.24 -10.92 -2.70
N TRP A 74 6.26 -10.49 -3.44
CA TRP A 74 7.61 -11.01 -3.35
C TRP A 74 8.63 -9.88 -3.21
N LEU A 75 9.36 -9.88 -2.11
CA LEU A 75 10.54 -9.05 -1.93
C LEU A 75 11.77 -9.79 -2.47
N ARG A 76 12.37 -9.27 -3.53
CA ARG A 76 13.63 -9.77 -4.10
C ARG A 76 14.78 -8.96 -3.52
N THR A 77 15.78 -9.69 -3.02
CA THR A 77 17.03 -9.15 -2.47
C THR A 77 18.21 -10.00 -2.97
N PRO A 78 19.47 -9.58 -2.80
CA PRO A 78 20.61 -10.43 -3.13
C PRO A 78 20.70 -11.72 -2.31
N ALA A 79 20.05 -11.76 -1.14
CA ALA A 79 19.94 -12.97 -0.32
C ALA A 79 18.87 -13.96 -0.81
N GLY A 80 18.08 -13.59 -1.83
CA GLY A 80 16.99 -14.39 -2.37
C GLY A 80 15.66 -13.63 -2.41
N ALA A 81 14.61 -14.36 -2.80
CA ALA A 81 13.24 -13.86 -2.82
C ALA A 81 12.47 -14.33 -1.57
N ARG A 82 11.64 -13.44 -1.01
CA ARG A 82 10.80 -13.74 0.14
C ARG A 82 9.36 -13.33 -0.13
N ARG A 83 8.43 -14.24 0.13
CA ARG A 83 6.99 -13.97 0.06
C ARG A 83 6.53 -13.11 1.25
N LEU A 84 5.60 -12.19 1.00
CA LEU A 84 5.04 -11.26 1.99
C LEU A 84 3.52 -11.43 2.08
N GLU A 85 3.08 -12.46 2.79
CA GLU A 85 1.66 -12.82 2.94
C GLU A 85 0.85 -11.72 3.64
N GLN A 86 1.50 -10.86 4.43
CA GLN A 86 0.86 -9.73 5.11
C GLN A 86 0.19 -8.74 4.14
N LEU A 87 0.62 -8.71 2.87
CA LEU A 87 0.11 -7.78 1.87
C LEU A 87 -1.12 -8.30 1.12
N GLU A 88 -1.44 -9.59 1.23
CA GLU A 88 -2.54 -10.21 0.50
C GLU A 88 -3.88 -9.54 0.84
N GLY A 89 -4.68 -9.24 -0.20
CA GLY A 89 -5.96 -8.55 -0.09
C GLY A 89 -5.87 -7.03 0.12
N LEU A 90 -4.68 -6.44 0.21
CA LEU A 90 -4.49 -4.99 0.34
C LEU A 90 -4.20 -4.34 -1.01
N SER A 91 -4.53 -3.06 -1.16
CA SER A 91 -4.18 -2.24 -2.33
C SER A 91 -3.00 -1.33 -2.01
N PHE A 92 -2.08 -1.15 -2.96
CA PHE A 92 -0.96 -0.22 -2.82
C PHE A 92 -1.43 1.25 -2.78
N VAL A 93 -0.91 2.02 -1.82
CA VAL A 93 -1.27 3.44 -1.60
C VAL A 93 -0.11 4.38 -1.87
N SER A 94 1.05 4.17 -1.23
CA SER A 94 2.20 5.08 -1.33
C SER A 94 3.55 4.37 -1.18
N SER A 95 4.60 5.05 -1.64
CA SER A 95 6.00 4.62 -1.54
C SER A 95 6.85 5.82 -1.12
N ASP A 96 7.52 5.71 0.02
CA ASP A 96 8.27 6.80 0.64
C ASP A 96 9.66 6.32 1.06
N PRO A 97 10.68 6.44 0.19
CA PRO A 97 12.05 6.10 0.53
C PRO A 97 12.73 7.23 1.31
N VAL A 98 13.49 6.87 2.33
CA VAL A 98 14.29 7.77 3.16
C VAL A 98 15.73 7.27 3.16
N ILE A 99 16.67 8.17 2.82
CA ILE A 99 18.09 7.85 2.72
C ILE A 99 18.86 8.41 3.91
N SER A 100 19.71 7.59 4.51
CA SER A 100 20.55 7.91 5.66
C SER A 100 21.92 7.25 5.54
N ARG A 101 22.82 7.54 6.49
CA ARG A 101 24.07 6.79 6.69
C ARG A 101 24.13 6.41 8.15
N VAL A 102 23.78 5.18 8.45
CA VAL A 102 23.59 4.68 9.81
C VAL A 102 24.67 3.68 10.18
N ASP A 103 25.28 3.04 9.18
CA ASP A 103 26.48 2.27 9.40
C ASP A 103 27.75 3.11 9.14
N GLN A 104 28.90 2.56 9.53
CA GLN A 104 30.18 3.28 9.53
C GLN A 104 30.82 3.35 8.14
N ASP A 105 30.03 3.21 7.07
CA ASP A 105 30.51 3.30 5.70
C ASP A 105 30.06 4.59 5.00
N ASN A 106 30.61 4.83 3.81
CA ASN A 106 30.34 6.05 3.03
C ASN A 106 29.20 5.86 2.01
N ARG A 107 28.53 4.71 2.02
CA ARG A 107 27.41 4.39 1.16
C ARG A 107 26.12 4.81 1.85
N ASP A 108 25.09 4.94 1.03
CA ASP A 108 23.79 5.35 1.49
C ASP A 108 23.00 4.11 1.93
N ASP A 109 22.43 4.18 3.12
CA ASP A 109 21.49 3.21 3.67
C ASP A 109 20.04 3.63 3.37
N LEU A 110 19.15 2.66 3.31
CA LEU A 110 17.75 2.88 2.92
C LEU A 110 16.79 2.51 4.05
N LEU A 111 15.87 3.43 4.34
CA LEU A 111 14.61 3.13 5.01
C LEU A 111 13.46 3.37 4.05
N TRP A 112 12.80 2.32 3.60
CA TRP A 112 11.70 2.41 2.64
C TRP A 112 10.37 2.04 3.29
N ARG A 113 9.44 2.99 3.31
CA ARG A 113 8.07 2.77 3.77
C ARG A 113 7.14 2.64 2.58
N LEU A 114 6.35 1.58 2.58
CA LEU A 114 5.32 1.32 1.58
C LEU A 114 3.98 1.17 2.28
N SER A 115 2.96 1.87 1.82
CA SER A 115 1.64 1.88 2.47
C SER A 115 0.65 1.06 1.65
N PHE A 116 -0.10 0.21 2.34
CA PHE A 116 -1.12 -0.65 1.75
C PHE A 116 -2.41 -0.55 2.55
N MET A 117 -3.57 -0.62 1.89
CA MET A 117 -4.86 -0.49 2.55
C MET A 117 -5.95 -1.25 1.79
N ASN A 118 -6.92 -1.81 2.52
CA ASN A 118 -8.10 -2.42 1.96
C ASN A 118 -9.26 -1.41 1.79
N VAL A 119 -10.35 -1.88 1.20
CA VAL A 119 -11.58 -1.09 1.00
C VAL A 119 -12.29 -0.67 2.31
N LYS A 120 -12.00 -1.35 3.42
CA LYS A 120 -12.55 -1.03 4.76
C LYS A 120 -11.75 0.09 5.45
N GLY A 121 -10.65 0.55 4.84
CA GLY A 121 -9.77 1.56 5.44
C GLY A 121 -8.78 1.00 6.46
N GLU A 122 -8.62 -0.33 6.50
CA GLU A 122 -7.63 -1.02 7.32
C GLU A 122 -6.44 -1.41 6.44
N GLY A 123 -5.24 -1.20 6.95
CA GLY A 123 -4.03 -1.40 6.17
C GLY A 123 -2.81 -1.66 7.02
N LEU A 124 -1.67 -1.66 6.35
CA LEU A 124 -0.36 -1.72 6.99
C LEU A 124 0.66 -0.88 6.24
N HIS A 125 1.71 -0.48 6.94
CA HIS A 125 2.95 -0.05 6.32
C HIS A 125 3.94 -1.21 6.34
N LEU A 126 4.51 -1.53 5.18
CA LEU A 126 5.69 -2.35 5.06
C LEU A 126 6.92 -1.45 5.17
N TRP A 127 7.82 -1.81 6.07
CA TRP A 127 9.09 -1.14 6.28
C TRP A 127 10.22 -2.05 5.84
N ILE A 128 11.03 -1.55 4.90
CA ILE A 128 12.22 -2.23 4.41
C ILE A 128 13.44 -1.36 4.75
N GLY A 129 14.23 -1.80 5.72
CA GLY A 129 15.50 -1.18 6.06
C GLY A 129 16.65 -1.92 5.39
N MET A 130 17.60 -1.24 4.75
CA MET A 130 18.80 -1.86 4.17
C MET A 130 20.05 -1.13 4.64
N THR A 131 21.02 -1.89 5.19
CA THR A 131 22.35 -1.40 5.54
C THR A 131 23.41 -1.87 4.55
N THR A 132 24.46 -1.08 4.30
CA THR A 132 25.47 -1.36 3.26
C THR A 132 26.80 -1.93 3.74
N TRP A 133 27.24 -1.63 4.96
CA TRP A 133 28.52 -2.09 5.52
C TRP A 133 28.52 -3.61 5.74
N ALA A 134 27.50 -4.08 6.45
CA ALA A 134 27.15 -5.49 6.59
C ALA A 134 25.80 -5.69 5.88
N PRO A 135 25.80 -6.09 4.58
CA PRO A 135 24.59 -6.08 3.76
C PRO A 135 23.48 -6.91 4.38
N ARG A 136 22.41 -6.20 4.75
CA ARG A 136 21.30 -6.78 5.48
C ARG A 136 20.03 -6.01 5.14
N VAL A 137 18.93 -6.74 4.97
CA VAL A 137 17.59 -6.19 4.84
C VAL A 137 16.78 -6.56 6.08
N TYR A 138 16.19 -5.55 6.71
CA TYR A 138 15.22 -5.63 7.78
C TYR A 138 13.82 -5.44 7.23
N ILE A 139 12.90 -6.34 7.57
CA ILE A 139 11.53 -6.30 7.09
C ILE A 139 10.62 -6.26 8.32
N ALA A 140 9.79 -5.23 8.40
CA ALA A 140 8.82 -5.07 9.47
C ALA A 140 7.50 -4.51 8.95
N THR A 141 6.43 -4.71 9.71
CA THR A 141 5.11 -4.14 9.45
C THR A 141 4.61 -3.35 10.63
N THR A 142 3.81 -2.33 10.34
CA THR A 142 3.04 -1.59 11.34
C THR A 142 1.61 -1.41 10.83
N PRO A 143 0.58 -1.45 11.68
CA PRO A 143 -0.78 -1.24 11.22
C PRO A 143 -0.97 0.19 10.69
N PHE A 144 -1.87 0.37 9.73
CA PHE A 144 -2.15 1.65 9.09
C PHE A 144 -3.65 1.88 8.98
N ARG A 145 -4.10 3.06 9.40
CA ARG A 145 -5.43 3.60 9.11
C ARG A 145 -5.32 5.10 8.98
N TYR A 146 -6.21 5.71 8.20
CA TYR A 146 -6.33 7.15 8.18
C TYR A 146 -6.78 7.67 9.54
N THR A 147 -6.12 8.75 9.96
CA THR A 147 -6.42 9.50 11.19
C THR A 147 -6.54 10.98 10.86
N ARG A 148 -6.99 11.77 11.83
CA ARG A 148 -7.17 13.22 11.62
C ARG A 148 -5.90 13.95 11.20
N TRP A 149 -4.72 13.39 11.49
CA TRP A 149 -3.43 13.91 11.00
C TRP A 149 -3.35 13.99 9.47
N HIS A 150 -3.95 13.04 8.76
CA HIS A 150 -3.87 12.94 7.30
C HIS A 150 -4.73 13.98 6.57
N ALA A 151 -5.71 14.57 7.27
CA ALA A 151 -6.54 15.64 6.74
C ALA A 151 -5.91 17.03 6.95
N LEU A 152 -4.81 17.13 7.70
CA LEU A 152 -4.16 18.41 7.92
C LEU A 152 -3.34 18.82 6.70
N PRO A 153 -3.50 20.06 6.18
CA PRO A 153 -2.65 20.57 5.10
C PRO A 153 -1.25 20.96 5.58
N ALA A 154 -0.95 20.84 6.88
CA ALA A 154 0.31 21.24 7.46
C ALA A 154 1.42 20.24 7.14
N LYS A 155 2.50 20.71 6.52
CA LYS A 155 3.71 19.92 6.30
C LYS A 155 4.59 20.00 7.54
N ILE A 156 4.94 18.84 8.10
CA ILE A 156 5.92 18.74 9.18
C ILE A 156 7.31 18.66 8.56
N GLU A 157 8.23 19.49 9.03
CA GLU A 157 9.62 19.40 8.64
C GLU A 157 10.30 18.28 9.42
N VAL A 158 10.92 17.36 8.67
CA VAL A 158 11.48 16.12 9.19
C VAL A 158 12.97 16.05 8.82
N PRO A 159 13.89 15.82 9.78
CA PRO A 159 15.30 15.69 9.47
C PRO A 159 15.61 14.54 8.53
N LYS A 160 16.73 14.64 7.80
CA LYS A 160 17.20 13.57 6.91
C LYS A 160 17.35 12.25 7.69
N GLY A 161 16.98 11.14 7.06
CA GLY A 161 17.02 9.81 7.68
C GLY A 161 15.83 9.49 8.60
N THR A 162 14.89 10.43 8.78
CA THR A 162 13.70 10.22 9.61
C THR A 162 12.47 10.06 8.74
N SER A 163 11.61 9.09 9.08
CA SER A 163 10.27 8.92 8.52
C SER A 163 9.24 9.07 9.63
N LEU A 164 8.06 9.62 9.33
CA LEU A 164 6.97 9.68 10.30
C LEU A 164 6.07 8.46 10.17
N TYR A 165 5.75 7.82 11.29
CA TYR A 165 4.72 6.79 11.36
C TYR A 165 3.56 7.30 12.20
N ILE A 166 2.38 7.40 11.60
CA ILE A 166 1.16 7.77 12.32
C ILE A 166 0.45 6.48 12.71
N SER A 167 0.41 6.18 14.00
CA SER A 167 -0.30 4.99 14.49
C SER A 167 -1.80 5.11 14.21
N PRO A 168 -2.51 4.00 13.97
CA PRO A 168 -3.97 4.03 13.81
C PRO A 168 -4.72 4.56 15.03
N GLU A 169 -4.10 4.53 16.22
CA GLU A 169 -4.69 4.87 17.51
C GLU A 169 -3.72 5.62 18.43
N ALA A 170 -4.29 6.40 19.34
CA ALA A 170 -3.58 6.98 20.47
C ALA A 170 -3.27 5.89 21.52
N PRO A 171 -2.23 6.08 22.35
CA PRO A 171 -1.90 5.16 23.43
C PRO A 171 -3.08 4.97 24.38
N LEU A 172 -3.24 3.76 24.91
CA LEU A 172 -4.20 3.51 25.97
C LEU A 172 -3.68 4.12 27.27
N TYR A 173 -4.09 5.36 27.54
CA TYR A 173 -3.77 6.02 28.79
C TYR A 173 -4.60 5.42 29.92
N ARG A 174 -3.96 5.11 31.07
CA ARG A 174 -4.63 4.50 32.25
C ARG A 174 -5.87 5.25 32.74
N THR A 175 -6.00 6.53 32.43
CA THR A 175 -7.15 7.37 32.81
C THR A 175 -8.33 7.31 31.84
N LEU A 176 -8.26 6.46 30.81
CA LEU A 176 -9.27 6.33 29.76
C LEU A 176 -9.73 4.87 29.65
N GLU A 177 -11.01 4.69 29.37
CA GLU A 177 -11.62 3.36 29.22
C GLU A 177 -11.37 2.73 27.84
N LYS A 178 -10.96 3.53 26.85
CA LYS A 178 -10.70 3.07 25.48
C LYS A 178 -9.63 3.89 24.76
N GLN A 179 -9.08 3.31 23.70
CA GLN A 179 -8.24 4.02 22.74
C GLN A 179 -9.10 4.84 21.77
N PHE A 180 -8.53 5.94 21.30
CA PHE A 180 -9.13 6.80 20.28
C PHE A 180 -8.27 6.71 19.00
N GLY A 181 -8.92 6.61 17.85
CA GLY A 181 -8.23 6.46 16.57
C GLY A 181 -9.20 6.57 15.40
N GLY A 182 -8.67 6.39 14.19
CA GLY A 182 -9.45 6.60 12.96
C GLY A 182 -9.57 8.07 12.56
N THR A 183 -10.31 8.32 11.48
CA THR A 183 -10.36 9.61 10.76
C THR A 183 -10.87 10.79 11.60
N ASP A 184 -11.64 10.50 12.65
CA ASP A 184 -12.22 11.49 13.56
C ASP A 184 -11.30 11.85 14.75
N SER A 185 -10.12 11.25 14.82
CA SER A 185 -9.25 11.32 15.99
C SER A 185 -7.78 11.55 15.63
N TYR A 186 -7.08 12.37 16.41
CA TYR A 186 -5.62 12.40 16.42
C TYR A 186 -5.08 11.17 17.16
N SER A 187 -4.01 10.60 16.63
CA SER A 187 -3.31 9.42 17.17
C SER A 187 -1.83 9.74 17.43
N PHE A 188 -1.07 8.79 17.97
CA PHE A 188 0.35 9.04 18.20
C PHE A 188 1.16 9.05 16.90
N VAL A 189 2.16 9.94 16.82
CA VAL A 189 3.10 10.02 15.69
C VAL A 189 4.49 9.67 16.17
N TYR A 190 5.10 8.66 15.55
CA TYR A 190 6.43 8.15 15.83
C TYR A 190 7.43 8.66 14.78
N THR A 191 8.63 9.00 15.21
CA THR A 191 9.76 9.30 14.34
C THR A 191 10.59 8.01 14.17
N MET A 192 10.45 7.40 13.00
CA MET A 192 11.08 6.13 12.65
C MET A 192 12.40 6.38 11.94
N MET A 193 13.45 5.68 12.36
CA MET A 193 14.77 5.72 11.75
C MET A 193 15.28 4.30 11.53
N LEU A 194 16.19 4.16 10.57
CA LEU A 194 17.02 2.97 10.48
C LEU A 194 18.17 3.09 11.50
N THR A 195 18.48 2.00 12.18
CA THR A 195 19.71 1.83 12.97
C THR A 195 20.46 0.59 12.45
N PRO A 196 21.71 0.35 12.89
CA PRO A 196 22.42 -0.87 12.55
C PRO A 196 21.66 -2.16 12.90
N GLU A 197 20.73 -2.11 13.85
CA GLU A 197 19.86 -3.21 14.32
C GLU A 197 18.50 -3.28 13.62
N GLY A 198 18.18 -2.30 12.75
CA GLY A 198 16.95 -2.26 11.96
C GLY A 198 16.05 -1.06 12.29
N LEU A 199 14.76 -1.20 11.98
CA LEU A 199 13.77 -0.14 12.19
C LEU A 199 13.58 0.14 13.69
N THR A 200 13.75 1.41 14.09
CA THR A 200 13.64 1.83 15.48
C THR A 200 12.89 3.16 15.59
N PHE A 201 12.13 3.31 16.68
CA PHE A 201 11.58 4.59 17.09
C PHE A 201 12.66 5.41 17.81
N VAL A 202 13.02 6.55 17.23
CA VAL A 202 14.03 7.47 17.77
C VAL A 202 13.40 8.85 17.89
N PRO A 203 13.08 9.35 19.10
CA PRO A 203 12.42 10.64 19.25
C PRO A 203 13.25 11.79 18.68
N VAL A 204 12.63 12.64 17.85
CA VAL A 204 13.26 13.84 17.28
C VAL A 204 12.62 15.09 17.90
N PRO A 205 13.32 15.82 18.79
CA PRO A 205 12.76 16.95 19.52
C PRO A 205 12.08 18.01 18.64
N SER A 206 12.71 18.43 17.54
CA SER A 206 12.18 19.46 16.63
C SER A 206 10.89 19.04 15.91
N VAL A 207 10.70 17.74 15.65
CA VAL A 207 9.46 17.21 15.08
C VAL A 207 8.36 17.28 16.13
N TYR A 208 8.65 16.89 17.37
CA TYR A 208 7.67 16.89 18.46
C TYR A 208 7.24 18.30 18.88
N GLN A 209 8.11 19.30 18.74
CA GLN A 209 7.74 20.72 18.91
C GLN A 209 6.65 21.13 17.91
N GLN A 210 6.80 20.78 16.63
CA GLN A 210 5.80 21.06 15.59
C GLN A 210 4.50 20.30 15.86
N LEU A 211 4.58 19.00 16.17
CA LEU A 211 3.42 18.16 16.48
C LEU A 211 2.63 18.68 17.68
N ALA A 212 3.31 19.18 18.72
CA ALA A 212 2.66 19.76 19.89
C ALA A 212 1.86 21.01 19.54
N VAL A 213 2.38 21.88 18.67
CA VAL A 213 1.66 23.07 18.18
C VAL A 213 0.41 22.67 17.38
N LEU A 214 0.55 21.73 16.45
CA LEU A 214 -0.56 21.25 15.63
C LEU A 214 -1.65 20.58 16.46
N LEU A 215 -1.27 19.71 17.41
CA LEU A 215 -2.21 19.04 18.29
C LEU A 215 -2.96 20.05 19.17
N ARG A 216 -2.26 21.02 19.75
CA ARG A 216 -2.87 22.08 20.56
C ARG A 216 -3.91 22.87 19.78
N ALA A 217 -3.62 23.21 18.52
CA ALA A 217 -4.59 23.87 17.64
C ALA A 217 -5.82 22.98 17.37
N GLY A 218 -5.61 21.70 17.07
CA GLY A 218 -6.69 20.74 16.82
C GLY A 218 -7.57 20.45 18.04
N MET A 219 -6.99 20.49 19.25
CA MET A 219 -7.69 20.23 20.51
C MET A 219 -8.79 21.25 20.83
N HIS A 220 -8.63 22.52 20.42
CA HIS A 220 -9.62 23.56 20.72
C HIS A 220 -11.00 23.29 20.11
N GLY A 221 -11.06 22.53 19.01
CA GLY A 221 -12.30 22.13 18.36
C GLY A 221 -12.91 20.81 18.88
N GLU A 222 -12.29 20.14 19.84
CA GLU A 222 -12.76 18.83 20.32
C GLU A 222 -13.80 18.97 21.43
N SER A 223 -15.04 18.52 21.20
CA SER A 223 -16.14 18.63 22.15
C SER A 223 -16.21 17.47 23.16
N SER A 224 -15.68 16.29 22.83
CA SER A 224 -15.74 15.10 23.69
C SER A 224 -14.73 15.21 24.84
N PRO A 225 -15.16 15.27 26.12
CA PRO A 225 -14.26 15.35 27.26
C PRO A 225 -13.21 14.21 27.33
N PRO A 226 -13.55 12.92 27.15
CA PRO A 226 -12.54 11.86 27.21
C PRO A 226 -11.54 11.92 26.04
N LYS A 227 -12.00 12.30 24.84
CA LYS A 227 -11.11 12.49 23.68
C LYS A 227 -10.17 13.68 23.88
N ARG A 228 -10.68 14.78 24.43
CA ARG A 228 -9.86 15.93 24.84
C ARG A 228 -8.82 15.56 25.89
N LEU A 229 -9.18 14.75 26.88
CA LEU A 229 -8.22 14.23 27.87
C LEU A 229 -7.13 13.37 27.21
N ALA A 230 -7.48 12.51 26.25
CA ALA A 230 -6.50 11.75 25.47
C ALA A 230 -5.51 12.68 24.76
N TYR A 231 -6.00 13.77 24.15
CA TYR A 231 -5.14 14.73 23.49
C TYR A 231 -4.28 15.53 24.47
N VAL A 232 -4.76 15.85 25.67
CA VAL A 232 -3.93 16.47 26.72
C VAL A 232 -2.78 15.55 27.12
N ARG A 233 -3.04 14.24 27.27
CA ARG A 233 -2.00 13.24 27.59
C ARG A 233 -0.99 13.12 26.45
N MET A 234 -1.47 13.03 25.22
CA MET A 234 -0.61 12.98 24.03
C MET A 234 0.21 14.26 23.85
N LEU A 235 -0.39 15.44 24.07
CA LEU A 235 0.31 16.72 24.04
C LEU A 235 1.38 16.80 25.12
N THR A 236 1.09 16.28 26.31
CA THR A 236 2.07 16.18 27.40
C THR A 236 3.27 15.34 26.96
N GLU A 237 3.01 14.20 26.32
CA GLU A 237 4.07 13.34 25.80
C GLU A 237 4.86 14.02 24.67
N PHE A 238 4.21 14.67 23.72
CA PHE A 238 4.91 15.44 22.67
C PHE A 238 5.80 16.53 23.28
N ASN A 239 5.34 17.28 24.28
CA ASN A 239 6.18 18.27 24.95
C ASN A 239 7.37 17.62 25.67
N ARG A 240 7.19 16.44 26.28
CA ARG A 240 8.30 15.71 26.91
C ARG A 240 9.35 15.27 25.89
N LEU A 241 8.92 14.73 24.76
CA LEU A 241 9.83 14.32 23.68
C LEU A 241 10.49 15.52 23.01
N ALA A 242 9.79 16.65 22.92
CA ALA A 242 10.33 17.94 22.50
C ALA A 242 11.42 18.47 23.44
N ASP A 243 11.36 18.14 24.73
CA ASP A 243 12.42 18.44 25.71
C ASP A 243 13.58 17.41 25.68
N GLY A 244 13.53 16.41 24.80
CA GLY A 244 14.53 15.33 24.74
C GLY A 244 14.40 14.28 25.85
N LYS A 245 13.26 14.23 26.55
CA LYS A 245 13.01 13.21 27.58
C LYS A 245 12.71 11.85 26.94
N ALA A 246 12.95 10.79 27.69
CA ALA A 246 12.63 9.43 27.26
C ALA A 246 11.10 9.24 27.08
N PRO A 247 10.67 8.42 26.09
CA PRO A 247 9.27 8.06 25.90
C PRO A 247 8.66 7.36 27.11
N GLN A 248 7.37 7.59 27.32
CA GLN A 248 6.60 6.90 28.34
C GLN A 248 6.26 5.46 27.94
N ALA A 249 6.02 4.62 28.95
CA ALA A 249 5.67 3.21 28.76
C ALA A 249 4.43 3.04 27.85
N ASP A 250 3.37 3.82 28.10
CA ASP A 250 2.13 3.77 27.29
C ASP A 250 2.44 4.06 25.80
N THR A 251 3.33 5.00 25.50
CA THR A 251 3.78 5.34 24.14
C THR A 251 4.49 4.16 23.47
N LEU A 252 5.37 3.48 24.20
CA LEU A 252 6.12 2.33 23.69
C LEU A 252 5.21 1.12 23.50
N LEU A 253 4.28 0.88 24.41
CA LEU A 253 3.31 -0.22 24.32
C LEU A 253 2.33 -0.04 23.15
N ASN A 254 2.02 1.20 22.78
CA ASN A 254 1.18 1.51 21.62
C ASN A 254 1.90 1.29 20.27
N LEU A 255 3.23 1.20 20.27
CA LEU A 255 4.01 1.01 19.05
C LEU A 255 4.00 -0.46 18.61
N GLN A 256 3.06 -0.80 17.73
CA GLN A 256 2.91 -2.15 17.18
C GLN A 256 3.79 -2.32 15.94
N ILE A 257 5.04 -2.75 16.15
CA ILE A 257 5.95 -3.16 15.07
C ILE A 257 6.08 -4.68 15.10
N GLU A 258 5.66 -5.32 14.02
CA GLU A 258 5.89 -6.74 13.79
C GLU A 258 7.14 -6.93 12.93
N ARG A 259 8.13 -7.65 13.44
CA ARG A 259 9.35 -7.98 12.67
C ARG A 259 9.10 -9.25 11.87
N ILE A 260 8.95 -9.10 10.56
CA ILE A 260 8.74 -10.21 9.63
C ILE A 260 10.05 -10.99 9.45
N GLY A 261 11.18 -10.29 9.37
CA GLY A 261 12.48 -10.92 9.50
C GLY A 261 13.64 -10.13 8.92
N THR A 262 14.77 -10.81 8.84
CA THR A 262 16.05 -10.24 8.48
C THR A 262 16.74 -11.14 7.47
N LEU A 263 17.20 -10.57 6.37
CA LEU A 263 17.97 -11.27 5.34
C LEU A 263 19.37 -10.67 5.28
N SER A 264 20.40 -11.50 5.18
CA SER A 264 21.79 -11.05 5.05
C SER A 264 22.50 -11.80 3.93
N TRP A 265 23.47 -11.13 3.30
CA TRP A 265 24.30 -11.74 2.27
C TRP A 265 25.74 -11.28 2.39
N LYS A 266 26.64 -12.03 1.77
CA LYS A 266 28.05 -11.65 1.68
C LYS A 266 28.22 -10.57 0.61
N LYS A 267 29.10 -9.61 0.88
CA LYS A 267 29.56 -8.64 -0.13
C LYS A 267 30.25 -9.35 -1.28
#